data_AF-A0A9E6EX19-F1
#
_entry.id   AF-A0A9E6EX19-F1
#
_cell.length_a   1.000
_cell.length_b   1.000
_cell.length_c   1.000
_cell.angle_alpha   90.00
_cell.angle_beta   90.00
_cell.angle_gamma   90.00
#
_symmetry.space_group_name_H-M   'P 1'
#
loop_
_entity.id
_entity.type
_entity.pdbx_description
1 polymer ?
#
loop_
_entity_poly.entity_id
_entity_poly.type
_entity_poly.pdbx_seq_one_letter_code
_entity_poly.pdbx_strand_id
1 'polypeptide(L)'
;MAITSGQREKERIRQRTQININDLTTCYYCKTTGLKENDNFCPNCSFPQKGSQAEMKNFIWNINNKQKLLVDQKKAINKARNILYILAGMNFVLGILLGLIINVNIQILIACIISGGIYFLLGLWSRKQPFPAILSGFFVYIVFIVINAIADPNTIYQSLFWKAIIISGFIYGYKGVKDSKKIETELESIKNAKDLNLEN
;
A
#
# COMPACT_ATOMS: atom_id res chain seq x y z
N MET A 1 4.19 -51.93 6.68
CA MET A 1 5.05 -50.84 7.22
C MET A 1 4.19 -49.95 8.10
N ALA A 2 4.60 -49.69 9.34
CA ALA A 2 3.85 -48.83 10.27
C ALA A 2 4.14 -47.34 9.99
N ILE A 3 3.08 -46.54 9.81
CA ILE A 3 3.17 -45.09 9.55
C ILE A 3 3.53 -44.37 10.86
N THR A 4 4.62 -43.61 10.85
CA THR A 4 5.10 -42.82 11.98
C THR A 4 4.11 -41.71 12.36
N SER A 5 4.12 -41.27 13.62
CA SER A 5 3.25 -40.19 14.12
C SER A 5 3.42 -38.88 13.32
N GLY A 6 4.65 -38.55 12.92
CA GLY A 6 4.92 -37.37 12.07
C GLY A 6 4.38 -37.47 10.64
N GLN A 7 4.30 -38.68 10.07
CA GLN A 7 3.68 -38.88 8.75
C GLN A 7 2.15 -38.74 8.83
N ARG A 8 1.51 -39.26 9.89
CA ARG A 8 0.07 -39.08 10.14
C ARG A 8 -0.33 -37.62 10.35
N GLU A 9 0.53 -36.81 10.99
CA GLU A 9 0.30 -35.37 11.19
C GLU A 9 0.35 -34.61 9.85
N LYS A 10 1.38 -34.87 9.03
CA LYS A 10 1.51 -34.26 7.69
C LYS A 10 0.36 -34.64 6.76
N GLU A 11 -0.12 -35.89 6.82
CA GLU A 11 -1.28 -36.32 6.05
C GLU A 11 -2.57 -35.64 6.51
N ARG A 12 -2.78 -35.48 7.82
CA ARG A 12 -3.93 -34.72 8.35
C ARG A 12 -3.91 -33.25 7.92
N ILE A 13 -2.74 -32.60 7.93
CA ILE A 13 -2.60 -31.21 7.47
C ILE A 13 -2.89 -31.10 5.96
N ARG A 14 -2.41 -32.06 5.15
CA ARG A 14 -2.71 -32.12 3.71
C ARG A 14 -4.19 -32.36 3.42
N GLN A 15 -4.85 -33.23 4.18
CA GLN A 15 -6.29 -33.51 4.03
C GLN A 15 -7.15 -32.31 4.43
N ARG A 16 -6.84 -31.61 5.52
CA ARG A 16 -7.55 -30.37 5.94
C ARG A 16 -7.42 -29.22 4.93
N THR A 17 -6.43 -29.26 4.05
CA THR A 17 -6.27 -28.25 2.99
C THR A 17 -6.90 -28.65 1.66
N GLN A 18 -7.54 -29.82 1.54
CA GLN A 18 -8.24 -30.17 0.31
C GLN A 18 -9.56 -29.41 0.22
N ILE A 19 -9.80 -28.80 -0.94
CA ILE A 19 -11.02 -28.07 -1.25
C ILE A 19 -12.02 -29.10 -1.76
N ASN A 20 -13.01 -29.45 -0.94
CA ASN A 20 -14.08 -30.36 -1.35
C ASN A 20 -15.28 -29.54 -1.84
N ILE A 21 -15.70 -29.78 -3.07
CA ILE A 21 -16.82 -29.08 -3.71
C ILE A 21 -17.97 -30.07 -3.78
N ASN A 22 -18.94 -29.90 -2.89
CA ASN A 22 -20.11 -30.78 -2.81
C ASN A 22 -21.20 -30.43 -3.82
N ASP A 23 -21.23 -29.17 -4.27
CA ASP A 23 -22.22 -28.65 -5.21
C ASP A 23 -21.51 -27.96 -6.38
N LEU A 24 -21.73 -28.48 -7.59
CA LEU A 24 -21.16 -27.94 -8.83
C LEU A 24 -22.02 -26.82 -9.42
N THR A 25 -23.27 -26.66 -8.98
CA THR A 25 -24.17 -25.60 -9.42
C THR A 25 -23.91 -24.27 -8.73
N THR A 26 -23.16 -24.29 -7.62
CA THR A 26 -22.77 -23.11 -6.83
C THR A 26 -21.24 -22.98 -6.74
N CYS A 27 -20.69 -21.82 -7.08
CA CYS A 27 -19.25 -21.61 -7.05
C CYS A 27 -18.70 -21.70 -5.62
N TYR A 28 -17.61 -22.46 -5.42
CA TYR A 28 -17.00 -22.60 -4.10
C TYR A 28 -16.51 -21.26 -3.53
N TYR A 29 -15.93 -20.41 -4.38
CA TYR A 29 -15.30 -19.15 -3.99
C TYR A 29 -16.28 -17.97 -3.92
N CYS A 30 -16.94 -17.63 -5.03
CA CYS A 30 -17.81 -16.45 -5.09
C CYS A 30 -19.29 -16.73 -4.74
N LYS A 31 -19.67 -17.99 -4.52
CA LYS A 31 -21.05 -18.40 -4.16
C LYS A 31 -22.13 -18.09 -5.21
N THR A 32 -21.74 -17.73 -6.43
CA THR A 32 -22.67 -17.58 -7.56
C THR A 32 -23.31 -18.92 -7.90
N THR A 33 -24.62 -18.92 -8.08
CA THR A 33 -25.45 -20.08 -8.46
C THR A 33 -25.64 -20.16 -9.98
N GLY A 34 -26.21 -21.25 -10.48
CA GLY A 34 -26.53 -21.41 -11.90
C GLY A 34 -25.33 -21.79 -12.78
N LEU A 35 -24.27 -22.35 -12.21
CA LEU A 35 -23.20 -22.94 -13.00
C LEU A 35 -23.71 -24.16 -13.77
N LYS A 36 -23.27 -24.30 -15.02
CA LYS A 36 -23.54 -25.49 -15.80
C LYS A 36 -22.64 -26.61 -15.31
N GLU A 37 -23.13 -27.84 -15.33
CA GLU A 37 -22.33 -29.01 -14.95
C GLU A 37 -21.04 -29.14 -15.76
N ASN A 38 -20.96 -28.51 -16.93
CA ASN A 38 -19.83 -28.62 -17.85
C ASN A 38 -18.78 -27.51 -17.64
N ASP A 39 -19.05 -26.55 -16.76
CA ASP A 39 -18.19 -25.38 -16.57
C ASP A 39 -16.94 -25.75 -15.76
N ASN A 40 -15.77 -25.71 -16.40
CA ASN A 40 -14.49 -25.95 -15.74
C ASN A 40 -14.08 -24.78 -14.83
N PHE A 41 -14.47 -23.56 -15.21
CA PHE A 41 -14.21 -22.32 -14.49
C PHE A 41 -15.52 -21.59 -14.23
N CYS A 42 -15.61 -20.91 -13.09
CA CYS A 42 -16.75 -20.03 -12.81
C CYS A 42 -16.72 -18.85 -13.79
N PRO A 43 -17.79 -18.59 -14.57
CA PRO A 43 -17.82 -17.48 -15.52
C PRO A 43 -17.75 -16.10 -14.83
N ASN A 44 -18.08 -16.05 -13.53
CA ASN A 44 -18.18 -14.82 -12.76
C ASN A 44 -16.85 -14.42 -12.10
N CYS A 45 -16.20 -15.36 -11.39
CA CYS A 45 -14.95 -15.08 -10.67
C CYS A 45 -13.71 -15.80 -11.23
N SER A 46 -13.88 -16.59 -12.29
CA SER A 46 -12.82 -17.42 -12.90
C SER A 46 -12.20 -18.47 -11.97
N PHE A 47 -12.87 -18.81 -10.86
CA PHE A 47 -12.41 -19.89 -9.97
C PHE A 47 -12.48 -21.25 -10.69
N PRO A 48 -11.43 -22.09 -10.64
CA PRO A 48 -11.40 -23.38 -11.32
C PRO A 48 -12.22 -24.44 -10.56
N GLN A 49 -13.53 -24.48 -10.78
CA GLN A 49 -14.47 -25.37 -10.06
C GLN A 49 -14.20 -26.86 -10.31
N LYS A 50 -13.72 -27.24 -11.50
CA LYS A 50 -13.29 -28.62 -11.82
C LYS A 50 -11.78 -28.78 -11.95
N GLY A 51 -11.02 -27.77 -11.53
CA GLY A 51 -9.56 -27.81 -11.59
C GLY A 51 -8.96 -28.82 -10.62
N SER A 52 -7.64 -29.01 -10.72
CA SER A 52 -6.90 -29.77 -9.72
C SER A 52 -6.90 -29.04 -8.36
N GLN A 53 -6.67 -29.78 -7.28
CA GLN A 53 -6.45 -29.19 -5.94
C GLN A 53 -5.32 -28.15 -5.95
N ALA A 54 -4.31 -28.31 -6.81
CA ALA A 54 -3.23 -27.35 -6.97
C ALA A 54 -3.74 -26.05 -7.62
N GLU A 55 -4.55 -26.14 -8.68
CA GLU A 55 -5.11 -24.97 -9.37
C GLU A 55 -6.06 -24.16 -8.47
N MET A 56 -6.96 -24.83 -7.76
CA MET A 56 -7.88 -24.17 -6.81
C MET A 56 -7.11 -23.44 -5.71
N LYS A 57 -6.07 -24.08 -5.14
CA LYS A 57 -5.20 -23.47 -4.13
C LYS A 57 -4.42 -22.28 -4.69
N ASN A 58 -3.86 -22.42 -5.89
CA ASN A 58 -3.12 -21.36 -6.56
C ASN A 58 -4.01 -20.13 -6.80
N PHE A 59 -5.26 -20.34 -7.21
CA PHE A 59 -6.23 -19.25 -7.36
C PHE A 59 -6.47 -18.52 -6.03
N ILE A 60 -6.84 -19.24 -4.97
CA ILE A 60 -7.11 -18.63 -3.65
C ILE A 60 -5.87 -17.92 -3.12
N TRP A 61 -4.70 -18.54 -3.26
CA TRP A 61 -3.43 -17.95 -2.86
C TRP A 61 -3.14 -16.66 -3.63
N ASN A 62 -3.33 -16.65 -4.95
CA ASN A 62 -3.15 -15.46 -5.78
C ASN A 62 -4.06 -14.30 -5.33
N ILE A 63 -5.34 -14.57 -5.09
CA ILE A 63 -6.28 -13.53 -4.65
C ILE A 63 -5.90 -13.00 -3.26
N ASN A 64 -5.62 -13.88 -2.30
CA ASN A 64 -5.19 -13.49 -0.96
C ASN A 64 -3.88 -12.69 -0.99
N ASN A 65 -2.92 -13.08 -1.82
CA ASN A 65 -1.65 -12.39 -1.98
C ASN A 65 -1.86 -10.99 -2.57
N LYS A 66 -2.69 -10.86 -3.62
CA LYS A 66 -3.08 -9.55 -4.17
C LYS A 66 -3.75 -8.65 -3.12
N GLN A 67 -4.67 -9.20 -2.32
CA GLN A 67 -5.32 -8.44 -1.26
C GLN A 67 -4.33 -7.97 -0.19
N LYS A 68 -3.39 -8.84 0.21
CA LYS A 68 -2.32 -8.50 1.14
C LYS A 68 -1.43 -7.38 0.58
N LEU A 69 -1.04 -7.47 -0.69
CA LEU A 69 -0.27 -6.44 -1.38
C LEU A 69 -0.97 -5.07 -1.34
N LEU A 70 -2.29 -5.02 -1.59
CA LEU A 70 -3.06 -3.77 -1.49
C LEU A 70 -3.03 -3.18 -0.08
N VAL A 71 -3.19 -4.02 0.96
CA VAL A 71 -3.15 -3.57 2.35
C VAL A 71 -1.77 -3.01 2.70
N ASP A 72 -0.71 -3.69 2.28
CA ASP A 72 0.67 -3.25 2.54
C ASP A 72 1.03 -1.98 1.77
N GLN A 73 0.50 -1.81 0.55
CA GLN A 73 0.62 -0.56 -0.22
C GLN A 73 -0.12 0.60 0.46
N LYS A 74 -1.35 0.38 0.96
CA LYS A 74 -2.08 1.39 1.74
C LYS A 74 -1.32 1.81 3.01
N LYS A 75 -0.65 0.86 3.69
CA LYS A 75 0.25 1.18 4.81
C LYS A 75 1.45 2.03 4.37
N ALA A 76 2.08 1.70 3.24
CA ALA A 76 3.21 2.47 2.71
C ALA A 76 2.80 3.92 2.37
N ILE A 77 1.63 4.11 1.76
CA ILE A 77 1.05 5.43 1.50
C ILE A 77 0.84 6.22 2.80
N ASN A 78 0.26 5.58 3.82
CA ASN A 78 0.04 6.22 5.11
C ASN A 78 1.36 6.60 5.81
N LYS A 79 2.41 5.77 5.69
CA LYS A 79 3.76 6.13 6.17
C LYS A 79 4.31 7.37 5.46
N ALA A 80 4.22 7.42 4.13
CA ALA A 80 4.67 8.58 3.36
C ALA A 80 3.87 9.86 3.70
N ARG A 81 2.55 9.74 3.91
CA ARG A 81 1.71 10.83 4.42
C ARG A 81 2.18 11.32 5.79
N ASN A 82 2.49 10.40 6.70
CA ASN A 82 2.99 10.77 8.02
C ASN A 82 4.32 11.52 7.92
N ILE A 83 5.20 11.18 6.97
CA ILE A 83 6.43 11.95 6.72
C ILE A 83 6.09 13.41 6.36
N LEU A 84 5.08 13.67 5.52
CA LEU A 84 4.65 15.03 5.21
C LEU A 84 4.19 15.78 6.47
N TYR A 85 3.41 15.15 7.35
CA TYR A 85 2.99 15.78 8.60
C TYR A 85 4.15 15.99 9.58
N ILE A 86 5.11 15.07 9.64
CA ILE A 86 6.32 15.22 10.45
C ILE A 86 7.14 16.40 9.93
N LEU A 87 7.34 16.52 8.61
CA LEU A 87 8.03 17.66 8.01
C LEU A 87 7.29 18.97 8.27
N ALA A 88 5.96 18.97 8.22
CA ALA A 88 5.16 20.15 8.56
C ALA A 88 5.36 20.57 10.02
N GLY A 89 5.18 19.63 10.96
CA GLY A 89 5.34 19.88 12.38
C GLY A 89 6.77 20.32 12.74
N MET A 90 7.78 19.65 12.17
CA MET A 90 9.19 20.01 12.39
C MET A 90 9.48 21.44 11.92
N ASN A 91 8.98 21.84 10.75
CA ASN A 91 9.17 23.22 10.27
C ASN A 91 8.46 24.24 11.17
N PHE A 92 7.24 23.97 11.64
CA PHE A 92 6.56 24.87 12.56
C PHE A 92 7.28 25.00 13.90
N VAL A 93 7.71 23.88 14.49
CA VAL A 93 8.45 23.88 15.75
C VAL A 93 9.79 24.62 15.60
N LEU A 94 10.54 24.37 14.53
CA LEU A 94 11.79 25.08 14.23
C LEU A 94 11.55 26.57 14.03
N GLY A 95 10.51 26.95 13.28
CA GLY A 95 10.15 28.35 13.07
C GLY A 95 9.88 29.06 14.40
N ILE A 96 9.05 28.48 15.25
CA ILE A 96 8.73 29.02 16.59
C ILE A 96 9.99 29.14 17.44
N LEU A 97 10.81 28.09 17.50
CA LEU A 97 12.02 28.06 18.33
C LEU A 97 13.05 29.09 17.88
N LEU A 98 13.35 29.15 16.58
CA LEU A 98 14.32 30.11 16.03
C LEU A 98 13.79 31.55 16.09
N GLY A 99 12.51 31.75 15.77
CA GLY A 99 11.91 33.08 15.68
C GLY A 99 11.59 33.74 17.03
N LEU A 100 11.09 32.98 18.01
CA LEU A 100 10.65 33.54 19.30
C LEU A 100 11.67 33.39 20.42
N ILE A 101 12.44 32.29 20.46
CA ILE A 101 13.35 32.00 21.58
C ILE A 101 14.74 32.56 21.29
N ILE A 102 15.24 32.35 20.07
CA ILE A 102 16.61 32.69 19.68
C ILE A 102 16.67 34.07 18.99
N ASN A 103 15.52 34.71 18.74
CA ASN A 103 15.38 36.00 18.02
C ASN A 103 16.14 36.01 16.68
N VAL A 104 16.11 34.87 15.98
CA VAL A 104 16.71 34.75 14.66
C VAL A 104 15.87 35.54 13.65
N ASN A 105 16.53 36.07 12.62
CA ASN A 105 15.96 36.86 11.51
C ASN A 105 14.53 36.41 11.11
N ILE A 106 13.60 37.37 11.09
CA ILE A 106 12.18 37.18 10.73
C ILE A 106 11.97 36.43 9.40
N GLN A 107 12.91 36.56 8.47
CA GLN A 107 12.90 35.84 7.19
C GLN A 107 12.89 34.32 7.38
N ILE A 108 13.63 33.81 8.37
CA ILE A 108 13.71 32.36 8.67
C ILE A 108 12.38 31.88 9.24
N LEU A 109 11.75 32.64 10.14
CA LEU A 109 10.42 32.33 10.68
C LEU A 109 9.39 32.20 9.55
N ILE A 110 9.36 33.17 8.63
CA ILE A 110 8.43 33.16 7.49
C ILE A 110 8.69 31.94 6.60
N ALA A 111 9.95 31.62 6.30
CA ALA A 111 10.30 30.45 5.49
C ALA A 111 9.85 29.13 6.15
N CYS A 112 10.02 28.99 7.47
CA CYS A 112 9.55 27.84 8.24
C CYS A 112 8.03 27.72 8.25
N ILE A 113 7.29 28.82 8.41
CA ILE A 113 5.81 28.81 8.38
C ILE A 113 5.31 28.41 6.99
N ILE A 114 5.87 28.99 5.93
CA ILE A 114 5.45 28.70 4.54
C ILE A 114 5.75 27.23 4.21
N SER A 115 6.96 26.76 4.48
CA SER A 115 7.33 25.36 4.22
C SER A 115 6.48 24.37 5.02
N GLY A 116 6.25 24.66 6.31
CA GLY A 116 5.35 23.88 7.16
C GLY A 116 3.93 23.81 6.60
N GLY A 117 3.40 24.95 6.15
CA GLY A 117 2.10 25.05 5.50
C GLY A 117 2.01 24.23 4.22
N ILE A 118 3.02 24.28 3.35
CA ILE A 118 3.08 23.49 2.11
C ILE A 118 3.02 21.99 2.44
N TYR A 119 3.88 21.50 3.34
CA TYR A 119 3.88 20.09 3.71
C TYR A 119 2.57 19.65 4.38
N PHE A 120 1.96 20.52 5.19
CA PHE A 120 0.68 20.24 5.82
C PHE A 120 -0.45 20.11 4.78
N LEU A 121 -0.52 21.06 3.84
CA LEU A 121 -1.51 21.05 2.75
C LEU A 121 -1.33 19.83 1.84
N LEU A 122 -0.09 19.47 1.50
CA LEU A 122 0.21 18.25 0.76
C LEU A 122 -0.19 17.00 1.56
N GLY A 123 0.07 16.98 2.86
CA GLY A 123 -0.39 15.94 3.77
C GLY A 123 -1.92 15.76 3.72
N LEU A 124 -2.68 16.85 3.79
CA LEU A 124 -4.14 16.83 3.64
C LEU A 124 -4.58 16.37 2.24
N TRP A 125 -3.97 16.90 1.18
CA TRP A 125 -4.30 16.56 -0.19
C TRP A 125 -4.03 15.07 -0.50
N SER A 126 -3.02 14.48 0.14
CA SER A 126 -2.69 13.07 0.02
C SER A 126 -3.80 12.11 0.48
N ARG A 127 -4.84 12.60 1.17
CA ARG A 127 -6.03 11.80 1.50
C ARG A 127 -6.88 11.51 0.25
N LYS A 128 -6.99 12.48 -0.66
CA LYS A 128 -7.74 12.35 -1.93
C LYS A 128 -6.85 11.77 -3.03
N GLN A 129 -5.66 12.32 -3.19
CA GLN A 129 -4.72 11.90 -4.22
C GLN A 129 -3.33 11.70 -3.59
N PRO A 130 -3.06 10.52 -3.00
CA PRO A 130 -1.79 10.27 -2.30
C PRO A 130 -0.58 10.42 -3.22
N PHE A 131 -0.69 9.99 -4.48
CA PHE A 131 0.42 9.97 -5.42
C PHE A 131 0.97 11.36 -5.76
N PRO A 132 0.19 12.28 -6.37
CA PRO A 132 0.71 13.60 -6.70
C PRO A 132 1.12 14.37 -5.47
N ALA A 133 0.42 14.22 -4.34
CA ALA A 133 0.79 14.92 -3.10
C ALA A 133 2.15 14.47 -2.53
N ILE A 134 2.40 13.16 -2.47
CA ILE A 134 3.69 12.62 -2.01
C ILE A 134 4.80 13.02 -2.97
N LEU A 135 4.56 12.92 -4.29
CA LEU A 135 5.55 13.30 -5.30
C LEU A 135 5.88 14.80 -5.26
N SER A 136 4.87 15.67 -5.14
CA SER A 136 5.07 17.11 -4.97
C SER A 136 5.85 17.42 -3.70
N GLY A 137 5.56 16.74 -2.58
CA GLY A 137 6.31 16.91 -1.33
C GLY A 137 7.79 16.55 -1.49
N PHE A 138 8.08 15.49 -2.25
CA PHE A 138 9.45 15.11 -2.58
C PHE A 138 10.16 16.18 -3.42
N PHE A 139 9.51 16.72 -4.44
CA PHE A 139 10.09 17.79 -5.27
C PHE A 139 10.35 19.06 -4.45
N VAL A 140 9.40 19.46 -3.61
CA VAL A 140 9.58 20.60 -2.69
C VAL A 140 10.79 20.36 -1.80
N TYR A 141 10.95 19.16 -1.26
CA TYR A 141 12.10 18.79 -0.44
C TYR A 141 13.44 18.90 -1.20
N ILE A 142 13.51 18.39 -2.42
CA ILE A 142 14.71 18.50 -3.27
C ILE A 142 15.03 19.97 -3.53
N VAL A 143 14.04 20.78 -3.91
CA VAL A 143 14.24 22.21 -4.17
C VAL A 143 14.82 22.92 -2.94
N PHE A 144 14.30 22.62 -1.74
CA PHE A 144 14.87 23.16 -0.51
C PHE A 144 16.31 22.73 -0.27
N ILE A 145 16.67 21.47 -0.55
CA ILE A 145 18.07 21.02 -0.44
C ILE A 145 18.96 21.80 -1.41
N VAL A 146 18.53 21.98 -2.65
CA VAL A 146 19.33 22.69 -3.68
C VAL A 146 19.53 24.15 -3.27
N ILE A 147 18.49 24.84 -2.81
CA ILE A 147 18.60 26.23 -2.34
C ILE A 147 19.60 26.34 -1.18
N ASN A 148 19.50 25.45 -0.19
CA ASN A 148 20.42 25.46 0.95
C ASN A 148 21.85 25.09 0.57
N ALA A 149 22.04 24.18 -0.39
CA ALA A 149 23.36 23.80 -0.89
C ALA A 149 24.07 24.96 -1.61
N ILE A 150 23.32 25.81 -2.31
CA ILE A 150 23.86 27.01 -2.96
C ILE A 150 24.27 28.05 -1.89
N ALA A 151 23.50 28.17 -0.82
CA ALA A 151 23.80 29.09 0.28
C ALA A 151 25.02 28.64 1.11
N ASP A 152 25.09 27.35 1.46
CA ASP A 152 26.23 26.75 2.15
C ASP A 152 26.37 25.25 1.74
N PRO A 153 27.41 24.90 0.95
CA PRO A 153 27.64 23.53 0.50
C PRO A 153 27.88 22.52 1.64
N ASN A 154 28.36 22.98 2.80
CA ASN A 154 28.64 22.10 3.94
C ASN A 154 27.37 21.47 4.52
N THR A 155 26.21 22.10 4.30
CA THR A 155 24.90 21.58 4.71
C THR A 155 24.54 20.26 4.03
N ILE A 156 25.16 19.92 2.89
CA ILE A 156 24.97 18.63 2.21
C ILE A 156 25.47 17.48 3.08
N TYR A 157 26.69 17.60 3.60
CA TYR A 157 27.38 16.55 4.33
C TYR A 157 26.82 16.36 5.75
N GLN A 158 26.47 17.45 6.43
CA GLN A 158 26.03 17.43 7.83
C GLN A 158 24.67 16.76 8.07
N SER A 159 23.85 16.60 7.03
CA SER A 159 22.47 16.10 7.15
C SER A 159 22.17 14.89 6.26
N LEU A 160 23.22 14.19 5.81
CA LEU A 160 23.10 13.09 4.85
C LEU A 160 22.23 11.92 5.38
N PHE A 161 22.31 11.61 6.67
CA PHE A 161 21.53 10.53 7.29
C PHE A 161 20.01 10.78 7.23
N TRP A 162 19.55 11.95 7.68
CA TRP A 162 18.14 12.30 7.63
C TRP A 162 17.60 12.43 6.20
N LYS A 163 18.41 12.99 5.29
CA LYS A 163 18.09 13.06 3.86
C LYS A 163 17.87 11.67 3.26
N ALA A 164 18.71 10.70 3.58
CA ALA A 164 18.57 9.32 3.10
C ALA A 164 17.29 8.65 3.61
N ILE A 165 16.91 8.87 4.87
CA ILE A 165 15.65 8.35 5.43
C ILE A 165 14.44 8.95 4.70
N ILE A 166 14.45 10.27 4.47
CA ILE A 166 13.35 10.96 3.81
C ILE A 166 13.22 10.48 2.35
N ILE A 167 14.34 10.45 1.61
CA ILE A 167 14.36 10.01 0.21
C ILE A 167 13.92 8.55 0.07
N SER A 168 14.42 7.65 0.92
CA SER A 168 13.98 6.25 0.91
C SER A 168 12.48 6.13 1.19
N GLY A 169 11.95 6.86 2.17
CA GLY A 169 10.51 6.94 2.44
C GLY A 169 9.67 7.34 1.22
N PHE A 170 10.13 8.34 0.46
CA PHE A 170 9.48 8.76 -0.78
C PHE A 170 9.58 7.72 -1.90
N ILE A 171 10.73 7.07 -2.10
CA ILE A 171 10.91 6.00 -3.11
C ILE A 171 10.00 4.80 -2.81
N TYR A 172 9.95 4.37 -1.54
CA TYR A 172 9.06 3.29 -1.12
C TYR A 172 7.58 3.68 -1.30
N GLY A 173 7.22 4.92 -0.99
CA GLY A 173 5.89 5.46 -1.25
C GLY A 173 5.52 5.44 -2.73
N TYR A 174 6.43 5.84 -3.62
CA TYR A 174 6.22 5.86 -5.07
C TYR A 174 5.97 4.45 -5.65
N LYS A 175 6.84 3.48 -5.32
CA LYS A 175 6.70 2.10 -5.81
C LYS A 175 5.39 1.46 -5.33
N GLY A 176 5.01 1.71 -4.09
CA GLY A 176 3.77 1.17 -3.52
C GLY A 176 2.51 1.59 -4.27
N VAL A 177 2.50 2.76 -4.92
CA VAL A 177 1.27 3.30 -5.54
C VAL A 177 1.10 2.88 -7.00
N LYS A 178 2.19 2.77 -7.77
CA LYS A 178 2.12 2.39 -9.20
C LYS A 178 1.47 1.01 -9.38
N ASP A 179 1.80 0.09 -8.48
CA ASP A 179 1.31 -1.29 -8.54
C ASP A 179 -0.09 -1.44 -7.92
N SER A 180 -0.50 -0.53 -7.03
CA SER A 180 -1.77 -0.61 -6.29
C SER A 180 -2.99 -0.39 -7.17
N LYS A 181 -2.96 0.59 -8.07
CA LYS A 181 -4.12 0.90 -8.93
C LYS A 181 -4.55 -0.29 -9.80
N LYS A 182 -3.59 -1.00 -10.39
CA LYS A 182 -3.88 -2.15 -11.24
C LYS A 182 -4.47 -3.32 -10.43
N ILE A 183 -3.88 -3.59 -9.27
CA ILE A 183 -4.34 -4.69 -8.40
C ILE A 183 -5.72 -4.37 -7.80
N GLU A 184 -6.01 -3.11 -7.47
CA GLU A 184 -7.30 -2.69 -6.93
C GLU A 184 -8.42 -2.86 -7.96
N THR A 185 -8.21 -2.44 -9.21
CA THR A 185 -9.17 -2.66 -10.30
C THR A 185 -9.41 -4.15 -10.58
N GLU A 186 -8.37 -4.98 -10.57
CA GLU A 186 -8.51 -6.44 -10.75
C GLU A 186 -9.26 -7.12 -9.60
N LEU A 187 -9.15 -6.62 -8.36
CA LEU A 187 -9.88 -7.17 -7.22
C LEU A 187 -11.30 -6.65 -7.13
N GLU A 188 -11.55 -5.40 -7.52
CA GLU A 188 -12.90 -4.83 -7.60
C GLU A 188 -13.76 -5.56 -8.62
N SER A 189 -13.23 -5.90 -9.80
CA SER A 189 -14.00 -6.67 -10.80
C SER A 189 -14.44 -8.04 -10.27
N ILE A 190 -13.58 -8.73 -9.52
CA ILE A 190 -13.89 -10.03 -8.90
C ILE A 190 -14.91 -9.88 -7.76
N LYS A 191 -14.89 -8.77 -7.02
CA LYS A 191 -15.87 -8.49 -5.96
C LYS A 191 -17.24 -8.08 -6.51
N ASN A 192 -17.28 -7.18 -7.48
CA ASN A 192 -18.54 -6.73 -8.09
C ASN A 192 -19.26 -7.90 -8.77
N ALA A 193 -18.51 -8.80 -9.39
CA ALA A 193 -18.99 -10.09 -9.86
C ALA A 193 -19.69 -10.88 -8.73
N LYS A 194 -19.08 -10.98 -7.56
CA LYS A 194 -19.67 -11.66 -6.39
C LYS A 194 -20.98 -11.01 -5.95
N ASP A 195 -21.01 -9.68 -5.83
CA ASP A 195 -22.13 -8.95 -5.21
C ASP A 195 -23.38 -8.90 -6.12
N LEU A 196 -23.23 -8.79 -7.45
CA LEU A 196 -24.33 -8.82 -8.43
C LEU A 196 -25.16 -10.12 -8.43
N ASN A 197 -24.63 -11.20 -7.84
CA ASN A 197 -25.29 -12.50 -7.79
C ASN A 197 -25.83 -12.85 -6.39
N LEU A 198 -25.73 -11.94 -5.42
CA LEU A 198 -26.36 -12.08 -4.09
C LEU A 198 -27.72 -11.37 -4.00
N GLU A 199 -28.05 -10.52 -4.97
CA GLU A 199 -29.32 -9.78 -5.06
C GLU A 199 -30.36 -10.41 -6.01
N ASN A 200 -30.00 -11.49 -6.72
CA ASN A 200 -30.88 -12.31 -7.58
C ASN A 200 -31.13 -13.68 -6.96
#